data_AF-A0A2T0BPU5-F1
#
_entry.id   AF-A0A2T0BPU5-F1
#
_cell.length_a   1.000
_cell.length_b   1.000
_cell.length_c   1.000
_cell.angle_alpha   90.00
_cell.angle_beta   90.00
_cell.angle_gamma   90.00
#
_symmetry.space_group_name_H-M   'P 1'
#
loop_
_entity.id
_entity.type
_entity.pdbx_description
1 polymer ?
#
loop_
_entity_poly.entity_id
_entity_poly.type
_entity_poly.pdbx_seq_one_letter_code
_entity_poly.pdbx_strand_id
1 'polypeptide(L)'
;MKNENELDFIEAKSSSSRPTKENYIRFNEFIDEISDKFIHSFNLFYSAILKRNKDYGELSSNFFELDNSRVKLKFILVIRGHEIEWLLPISDALKKKLSYQNTIWRSEVIVMNDSIANRYDLVKNIVK
;
A
#
# COMPACT_ATOMS: atom_id res chain seq x y z
N MET A 1 -1.01 -15.54 -4.56
CA MET A 1 -0.65 -15.82 -5.97
C MET A 1 0.46 -14.86 -6.36
N LYS A 2 1.72 -15.31 -6.42
CA LYS A 2 2.83 -14.50 -6.94
C LYS A 2 2.71 -14.48 -8.46
N ASN A 3 2.04 -13.46 -9.00
CA ASN A 3 2.19 -13.15 -10.42
C ASN A 3 3.61 -12.60 -10.61
N GLU A 4 4.35 -13.13 -11.59
CA GLU A 4 5.79 -12.87 -11.78
C GLU A 4 6.14 -11.41 -12.14
N ASN A 5 5.17 -10.50 -12.19
CA ASN A 5 5.41 -9.09 -12.48
C ASN A 5 4.47 -8.14 -11.71
N GLU A 6 4.33 -8.38 -10.41
CA GLU A 6 3.64 -7.49 -9.49
C GLU A 6 4.60 -6.95 -8.43
N LEU A 7 4.46 -5.67 -8.10
CA LEU A 7 5.19 -5.02 -7.03
C LEU A 7 4.20 -4.39 -6.05
N ASP A 8 4.22 -4.92 -4.83
CA ASP A 8 3.29 -4.54 -3.77
C ASP A 8 4.00 -3.64 -2.74
N PHE A 9 3.45 -2.46 -2.53
CA PHE A 9 3.80 -1.54 -1.45
C PHE A 9 2.80 -1.72 -0.33
N ILE A 10 3.20 -2.42 0.73
CA ILE A 10 2.29 -2.86 1.79
C ILE A 10 2.51 -2.01 3.05
N GLU A 11 1.44 -1.42 3.56
CA GLU A 11 1.39 -0.78 4.88
C GLU A 11 0.42 -1.56 5.78
N ALA A 12 0.86 -1.92 6.98
CA ALA A 12 0.03 -2.63 7.96
C ALA A 12 -0.25 -1.75 9.18
N LYS A 13 -1.53 -1.62 9.54
CA LYS A 13 -1.98 -0.82 10.68
C LYS A 13 -2.76 -1.66 11.69
N SER A 14 -2.51 -1.41 12.97
CA SER A 14 -3.24 -2.02 14.09
C SER A 14 -4.65 -1.43 14.29
N SER A 15 -4.89 -0.21 13.79
CA SER A 15 -6.15 0.52 13.90
C SER A 15 -6.25 1.61 12.83
N SER A 16 -7.46 2.12 12.56
CA SER A 16 -7.68 3.32 11.74
C SER A 16 -8.72 4.24 12.38
N SER A 17 -8.66 5.53 12.04
CA SER A 17 -9.67 6.51 12.45
C SER A 17 -10.96 6.27 11.67
N ARG A 18 -12.08 6.00 12.34
CA ARG A 18 -13.37 5.84 11.66
C ARG A 18 -13.84 7.17 11.06
N PRO A 19 -14.40 7.20 9.82
CA PRO A 19 -14.99 8.40 9.24
C PRO A 19 -16.38 8.67 9.83
N THR A 20 -16.44 9.15 11.07
CA THR A 20 -17.66 9.73 11.65
C THR A 20 -17.61 11.25 11.54
N LYS A 21 -18.76 11.94 11.56
CA LYS A 21 -18.82 13.42 11.50
C LYS A 21 -17.97 14.10 12.58
N GLU A 22 -17.79 13.44 13.73
CA GLU A 22 -17.00 13.91 14.87
C GLU A 22 -15.49 13.66 14.71
N ASN A 23 -15.08 12.81 13.76
CA ASN A 23 -13.70 12.32 13.63
C ASN A 23 -13.11 12.58 12.24
N TYR A 24 -13.72 13.47 11.46
CA TYR A 24 -13.34 13.79 10.08
C TYR A 24 -11.89 14.29 9.95
N ILE A 25 -11.42 15.09 10.91
CA ILE A 25 -10.03 15.57 10.94
C ILE A 25 -9.05 14.40 11.05
N ARG A 26 -9.25 13.52 12.05
CA ARG A 26 -8.38 12.35 12.25
C ARG A 26 -8.48 11.32 11.13
N PHE A 27 -9.61 11.26 10.43
CA PHE A 27 -9.75 10.45 9.22
C PHE A 27 -8.87 11.00 8.09
N ASN A 28 -8.93 12.30 7.80
CA ASN A 28 -8.09 12.89 6.75
C ASN A 28 -6.60 12.80 7.10
N GLU A 29 -6.22 13.06 8.35
CA GLU A 29 -4.85 12.87 8.83
C GLU A 29 -4.37 11.43 8.61
N PHE A 30 -5.23 10.45 8.89
CA PHE A 30 -4.93 9.04 8.62
C PHE A 30 -4.74 8.78 7.11
N ILE A 31 -5.62 9.30 6.25
CA ILE A 31 -5.50 9.14 4.80
C ILE A 31 -4.22 9.81 4.27
N ASP A 32 -3.86 10.98 4.79
CA ASP A 32 -2.64 11.70 4.45
C ASP A 32 -1.40 10.91 4.88
N GLU A 33 -1.37 10.42 6.12
CA GLU A 33 -0.27 9.59 6.63
C GLU A 33 -0.04 8.35 5.75
N ILE A 34 -1.09 7.61 5.42
CA ILE A 34 -0.98 6.40 4.59
C ILE A 34 -0.52 6.76 3.17
N SER A 35 -1.08 7.81 2.59
CA SER A 35 -0.71 8.26 1.25
C SER A 35 0.76 8.64 1.18
N ASP A 36 1.25 9.39 2.17
CA ASP A 36 2.65 9.80 2.25
C ASP A 36 3.59 8.59 2.36
N LYS A 37 3.24 7.58 3.16
CA LYS A 37 4.04 6.35 3.26
C LYS A 37 4.09 5.56 1.95
N PHE A 38 2.97 5.46 1.25
CA PHE A 38 2.94 4.83 -0.08
C PHE A 38 3.82 5.57 -1.08
N ILE A 39 3.73 6.90 -1.14
CA ILE A 39 4.56 7.70 -2.04
C ILE A 39 6.04 7.64 -1.65
N HIS A 40 6.36 7.66 -0.34
CA HIS A 40 7.74 7.54 0.13
C HIS A 40 8.35 6.18 -0.24
N SER A 41 7.64 5.09 0.01
CA SER A 41 8.13 3.74 -0.34
C SER A 41 8.28 3.57 -1.86
N PHE A 42 7.33 4.07 -2.65
CA PHE A 42 7.42 4.14 -4.11
C PHE A 42 8.67 4.90 -4.57
N ASN A 43 8.87 6.11 -4.06
CA ASN A 43 10.01 6.96 -4.42
C ASN A 43 11.33 6.32 -4.01
N LEU A 44 11.38 5.70 -2.82
CA LEU A 44 12.57 5.01 -2.34
C LEU A 44 12.93 3.86 -3.29
N PHE A 45 11.96 3.00 -3.64
CA PHE A 45 12.16 1.92 -4.58
C PHE A 45 12.69 2.42 -5.93
N TYR A 46 11.99 3.36 -6.58
CA TYR A 46 12.43 3.86 -7.89
C TYR A 46 13.72 4.67 -7.83
N SER A 47 14.02 5.35 -6.72
CA SER A 47 15.33 5.98 -6.54
C SER A 47 16.46 4.96 -6.51
N ALA A 48 16.21 3.75 -6.00
CA ALA A 48 17.17 2.65 -6.00
C ALA A 48 17.33 2.04 -7.39
N ILE A 49 16.23 1.71 -8.06
CA ILE A 49 16.26 1.14 -9.42
C ILE A 49 16.92 2.10 -10.42
N LEU A 50 16.64 3.40 -10.32
CA LEU A 50 17.24 4.45 -11.16
C LEU A 50 18.66 4.83 -10.73
N LYS A 51 19.21 4.13 -9.74
CA LYS A 51 20.54 4.33 -9.19
C LYS A 51 20.87 5.75 -8.72
N ARG A 52 19.90 6.44 -8.10
CA ARG A 52 20.04 7.85 -7.69
C ARG A 52 20.73 8.04 -6.34
N ASN A 53 20.58 7.09 -5.41
CA ASN A 53 21.28 7.10 -4.12
C ASN A 53 22.56 6.26 -4.19
N LYS A 54 23.46 6.28 -3.21
CA LYS A 54 24.71 5.46 -3.27
C LYS A 54 24.59 4.14 -2.50
N ASP A 55 23.60 4.05 -1.64
CA ASP A 55 23.34 2.93 -0.76
C ASP A 55 21.85 2.58 -0.89
N TYR A 56 21.57 1.35 -1.28
CA TYR A 56 20.22 0.81 -1.45
C TYR A 56 19.93 -0.30 -0.43
N GLY A 57 20.80 -0.48 0.57
CA GLY A 57 20.67 -1.49 1.61
C GLY A 57 20.51 -2.91 1.08
N GLU A 58 19.62 -3.67 1.71
CA GLU A 58 19.36 -5.11 1.47
C GLU A 58 18.33 -5.38 0.34
N LEU A 59 18.15 -4.45 -0.61
CA LEU A 59 17.26 -4.67 -1.75
C LEU A 59 17.76 -5.87 -2.58
N SER A 60 16.95 -6.93 -2.63
CA SER A 60 17.29 -8.15 -3.38
C SER A 60 17.53 -7.86 -4.86
N SER A 61 18.46 -8.58 -5.50
CA SER A 61 18.78 -8.45 -6.92
C SER A 61 17.54 -8.55 -7.83
N ASN A 62 16.57 -9.38 -7.43
CA ASN A 62 15.31 -9.59 -8.15
C ASN A 62 14.54 -8.28 -8.40
N PHE A 63 14.68 -7.27 -7.55
CA PHE A 63 14.03 -5.97 -7.74
C PHE A 63 14.63 -5.17 -8.91
N PHE A 64 15.92 -5.35 -9.19
CA PHE A 64 16.59 -4.71 -10.32
C PHE A 64 16.31 -5.42 -11.65
N GLU A 65 15.84 -6.66 -11.60
CA GLU A 65 15.48 -7.48 -12.75
C GLU A 65 14.01 -7.34 -13.16
N LEU A 66 13.20 -6.60 -12.39
CA LEU A 66 11.80 -6.34 -12.71
C LEU A 66 11.66 -5.60 -14.05
N ASP A 67 10.78 -6.11 -14.91
CA ASP A 67 10.36 -5.40 -16.12
C ASP A 67 9.41 -4.26 -15.75
N ASN A 68 10.01 -3.11 -15.48
CA ASN A 68 9.32 -1.88 -15.08
C ASN A 68 8.35 -1.34 -16.15
N SER A 69 8.42 -1.82 -17.40
CA SER A 69 7.47 -1.44 -18.46
C SER A 69 6.14 -2.18 -18.36
N ARG A 70 6.12 -3.33 -17.67
CA ARG A 70 4.97 -4.24 -17.57
C ARG A 70 4.53 -4.53 -16.13
N VAL A 71 5.33 -4.15 -15.14
CA VAL A 71 5.05 -4.40 -13.72
C VAL A 71 3.73 -3.75 -13.31
N LYS A 72 2.90 -4.51 -12.59
CA LYS A 72 1.71 -3.96 -11.95
C LYS A 72 2.08 -3.46 -10.56
N LEU A 73 1.78 -2.21 -10.30
CA LEU A 73 2.08 -1.56 -9.02
C LEU A 73 0.83 -1.55 -8.14
N LYS A 74 0.94 -2.04 -6.90
CA LYS A 74 -0.18 -2.05 -5.95
C LYS A 74 0.21 -1.38 -4.65
N PHE A 75 -0.62 -0.46 -4.18
CA PHE A 75 -0.57 0.11 -2.85
C PHE A 75 -1.59 -0.61 -1.98
N ILE A 76 -1.12 -1.38 -1.02
CA ILE A 76 -1.95 -2.28 -0.21
C ILE A 76 -1.94 -1.82 1.24
N LEU A 77 -3.11 -1.42 1.74
CA LEU A 77 -3.32 -1.13 3.15
C LEU A 77 -4.01 -2.31 3.82
N VAL A 78 -3.37 -2.88 4.84
CA VAL A 78 -3.93 -3.93 5.70
C VAL A 78 -4.28 -3.33 7.06
N ILE A 79 -5.54 -3.36 7.46
CA ILE A 79 -6.00 -2.82 8.75
C ILE A 79 -6.55 -3.96 9.61
N ARG A 80 -5.86 -4.25 10.71
CA ARG A 80 -6.26 -5.34 11.61
C ARG A 80 -7.60 -5.06 12.29
N GLY A 81 -8.47 -6.07 12.35
CA GLY A 81 -9.71 -6.04 13.13
C GLY A 81 -10.77 -5.06 12.60
N HIS A 82 -10.63 -4.59 11.36
CA HIS A 82 -11.62 -3.71 10.75
C HIS A 82 -12.78 -4.48 10.12
N GLU A 83 -13.98 -3.95 10.29
CA GLU A 83 -15.18 -4.44 9.60
C GLU A 83 -15.12 -4.09 8.12
N ILE A 84 -15.66 -4.97 7.28
CA ILE A 84 -15.59 -4.85 5.81
C ILE A 84 -16.23 -3.54 5.33
N GLU A 85 -17.32 -3.14 5.96
CA GLU A 85 -18.05 -1.90 5.66
C GLU A 85 -17.20 -0.63 5.86
N TRP A 86 -16.19 -0.65 6.74
CA TRP A 86 -15.32 0.51 6.96
C TRP A 86 -14.16 0.59 5.98
N LEU A 87 -13.91 -0.48 5.20
CA LEU A 87 -12.84 -0.50 4.22
C LEU A 87 -13.16 0.36 3.00
N LEU A 88 -14.44 0.42 2.60
CA LEU A 88 -14.85 1.12 1.38
C LEU A 88 -14.58 2.64 1.45
N PRO A 89 -14.98 3.36 2.52
CA PRO A 89 -14.65 4.79 2.65
C PRO A 89 -13.15 5.08 2.63
N ILE A 90 -12.34 4.22 3.24
CA ILE A 90 -10.86 4.36 3.26
C ILE A 90 -10.29 4.13 1.86
N SER A 91 -10.76 3.09 1.17
CA SER A 91 -10.39 2.79 -0.23
C SER A 91 -10.68 3.99 -1.13
N ASP A 92 -11.88 4.55 -1.05
CA ASP A 92 -12.30 5.65 -1.93
C ASP A 92 -11.50 6.92 -1.64
N ALA A 93 -11.26 7.23 -0.36
CA ALA A 93 -10.44 8.37 0.04
C ALA A 93 -8.99 8.24 -0.45
N LEU A 94 -8.36 7.06 -0.28
CA LEU A 94 -6.99 6.81 -0.77
C LEU A 94 -6.92 6.85 -2.30
N LYS A 95 -7.88 6.23 -3.01
CA LYS A 95 -7.94 6.28 -4.48
C LYS A 95 -8.05 7.71 -4.99
N LYS A 96 -8.85 8.55 -4.31
CA LYS A 96 -8.97 9.97 -4.63
C LYS A 96 -7.66 10.72 -4.36
N LYS A 97 -7.07 10.55 -3.18
CA LYS A 97 -5.83 11.22 -2.77
C LYS A 97 -4.65 10.84 -3.69
N LEU A 98 -4.56 9.58 -4.09
CA LEU A 98 -3.51 9.02 -4.96
C LEU A 98 -3.89 9.01 -6.45
N SER A 99 -4.96 9.69 -6.86
CA SER A 99 -5.48 9.63 -8.23
C SER A 99 -4.44 9.95 -9.31
N TYR A 100 -3.63 10.98 -9.10
CA TYR A 100 -2.53 11.31 -10.02
C TYR A 100 -1.47 10.22 -10.08
N GLN A 101 -1.05 9.69 -8.92
CA GLN A 101 -0.09 8.59 -8.85
C GLN A 101 -0.63 7.36 -9.60
N ASN A 102 -1.88 6.98 -9.34
CA ASN A 102 -2.55 5.85 -9.98
C ASN A 102 -2.67 6.01 -11.49
N THR A 103 -2.94 7.23 -11.96
CA THR A 103 -3.06 7.50 -13.40
C THR A 103 -1.70 7.45 -14.10
N ILE A 104 -0.70 8.13 -13.54
CA ILE A 104 0.64 8.24 -14.15
C ILE A 104 1.31 6.87 -14.17
N TRP A 105 1.24 6.14 -13.06
CA TRP A 105 1.98 4.90 -12.85
C TRP A 105 1.15 3.64 -13.10
N ARG A 106 -0.12 3.80 -13.49
CA ARG A 106 -1.08 2.69 -13.67
C ARG A 106 -1.13 1.77 -12.45
N SER A 107 -1.10 2.36 -11.26
CA SER A 107 -1.12 1.64 -9.98
C SER A 107 -2.53 1.45 -9.43
N GLU A 108 -2.70 0.43 -8.60
CA GLU A 108 -3.94 0.10 -7.92
C GLU A 108 -3.84 0.36 -6.41
N VAL A 109 -4.94 0.80 -5.79
CA VAL A 109 -5.04 0.91 -4.33
C VAL A 109 -6.00 -0.17 -3.82
N ILE A 110 -5.51 -0.99 -2.88
CA ILE A 110 -6.24 -2.09 -2.27
C ILE A 110 -6.27 -1.85 -0.76
N VAL A 111 -7.47 -1.89 -0.18
CA VAL A 111 -7.65 -1.80 1.27
C VAL A 111 -8.34 -3.07 1.75
N MET A 112 -7.75 -3.71 2.74
CA MET A 112 -8.27 -4.97 3.27
C MET A 112 -8.07 -5.07 4.78
N ASN A 113 -8.85 -5.93 5.43
CA ASN A 113 -8.59 -6.31 6.81
C ASN A 113 -7.67 -7.54 6.88
N ASP A 114 -7.28 -7.89 8.11
CA ASP A 114 -6.45 -9.07 8.39
C ASP A 114 -7.10 -10.39 7.98
N SER A 115 -8.43 -10.49 8.09
CA SER A 115 -9.17 -11.68 7.64
C SER A 115 -9.04 -11.89 6.13
N ILE A 116 -9.15 -10.82 5.34
CA ILE A 116 -8.96 -10.87 3.88
C ILE A 116 -7.49 -11.10 3.56
N ALA A 117 -6.56 -10.39 4.20
CA ALA A 117 -5.12 -10.49 3.96
C ALA A 117 -4.58 -11.91 4.20
N ASN A 118 -5.11 -12.63 5.19
CA ASN A 118 -4.77 -14.03 5.46
C ASN A 118 -5.13 -14.94 4.28
N ARG A 119 -6.28 -14.71 3.62
CA ARG A 119 -6.67 -15.48 2.42
C ARG A 119 -5.76 -15.25 1.22
N TYR A 120 -4.99 -14.15 1.22
CA TYR A 120 -4.02 -13.82 0.17
C TYR A 120 -2.57 -14.08 0.59
N ASP A 121 -2.33 -14.77 1.72
CA ASP A 121 -1.00 -15.04 2.30
C ASP A 121 -0.17 -13.77 2.59
N LEU A 122 -0.80 -12.60 2.71
CA LEU A 122 -0.13 -11.34 3.05
C LEU A 122 0.16 -11.24 4.55
N VAL A 123 -0.57 -12.01 5.36
CA VAL A 123 -0.36 -12.13 6.81
C VAL A 123 -0.38 -13.61 7.16
N LYS A 124 0.66 -14.12 7.84
CA LYS A 124 0.64 -15.49 8.37
C LYS A 124 -0.15 -15.54 9.67
N ASN A 125 -0.97 -16.58 9.85
CA ASN A 125 -1.53 -16.91 11.15
C ASN A 125 -0.39 -17.10 12.16
N ILE A 126 -0.25 -16.17 13.12
CA ILE A 126 0.45 -16.49 14.36
C ILE A 126 -0.57 -17.30 15.17
N VAL A 127 -0.49 -18.63 15.05
CA VAL A 127 -1.16 -19.53 15.98
C VAL A 127 -0.61 -19.16 17.37
N LYS A 128 -1.50 -18.65 18.23
CA LYS A 128 -1.19 -18.45 19.65
C LYS A 128 -1.11 -19.79 20.36
#